data_AF-A0A6G1HMX0-F1
#
_entry.id   AF-A0A6G1HMX0-F1
#
_cell.length_a   1.000
_cell.length_b   1.000
_cell.length_c   1.000
_cell.angle_alpha   90.00
_cell.angle_beta   90.00
_cell.angle_gamma   90.00
#
_symmetry.space_group_name_H-M   'P 1'
#
loop_
_entity.id
_entity.type
_entity.pdbx_description
1 polymer ?
#
loop_
_entity_poly.entity_id
_entity_poly.type
_entity_poly.pdbx_seq_one_letter_code
_entity_poly.pdbx_strand_id
1 'polypeptide(L)'
;MSDSDNDFVASDSENEVPRSSTRRSGPSGSSSTRPGKRDARGSRRRERWEADIKDRAQQTAEEMVNVDARRFARDMALSIEGRKRERLSGNTQPVQRGIMRSVVFVLDVSDVMLEKDFKPTRYVVLIRAATKFVTDFFDENPLAQLALVAMYDGRALTLSSLSSNPQDHFAALTELRQSREPKGSPSLQNALEMARAMLHHIPTHATREVIITLGALYTLDPGDIHETIRHCAKDKLRVTIIGLDAQIKICSDIVKATNSGDESTYTVALDQDHFAELTRAAIAPPIIRRSDQSSTTVPATLIPMGFPSRFVDPTASLCACHSKPTRDGYRCPRCESKVCALPVVCPACNLSLVQSTHLARSYHHLNPLPAYKEVSWVRAREVGSRACEACFTPFPPVPSEEEMAGEAMTGNEERFASQSSRYECPRCETHYCVDCDVFSHNELHFCPICAATGRGNGNEVENGVGNGAGMGVGTDGNGVVGEPMDTTRASRRI
;
A
#
# COMPACT_ATOMS: atom_id res chain seq x y z
N MET A 1 21.87 36.21 -35.25
CA MET A 1 21.17 37.22 -36.07
C MET A 1 20.57 36.53 -37.27
N SER A 2 19.26 36.26 -37.22
CA SER A 2 18.24 36.54 -38.25
C SER A 2 16.99 35.71 -37.91
N ASP A 3 15.93 36.44 -37.59
CA ASP A 3 14.57 36.01 -37.30
C ASP A 3 13.85 35.46 -38.55
N SER A 4 12.83 34.61 -38.36
CA SER A 4 11.42 34.93 -38.71
C SER A 4 10.53 33.66 -38.82
N ASP A 5 9.58 33.58 -37.88
CA ASP A 5 8.12 33.39 -38.02
C ASP A 5 7.50 32.20 -38.82
N ASN A 6 6.98 31.26 -38.04
CA ASN A 6 5.58 30.82 -37.93
C ASN A 6 4.62 31.00 -39.14
N ASP A 7 4.06 29.89 -39.63
CA ASP A 7 2.61 29.75 -39.91
C ASP A 7 2.23 28.28 -40.16
N PHE A 8 1.42 27.71 -39.26
CA PHE A 8 0.84 26.37 -39.36
C PHE A 8 -0.60 26.50 -39.85
N VAL A 9 -0.86 26.12 -41.11
CA VAL A 9 -2.21 26.07 -41.69
C VAL A 9 -2.60 24.60 -41.85
N ALA A 10 -3.68 24.20 -41.16
CA ALA A 10 -4.31 22.90 -41.31
C ALA A 10 -5.12 22.85 -42.62
N SER A 11 -4.83 21.90 -43.50
CA SER A 11 -5.66 21.58 -44.66
C SER A 11 -6.25 20.17 -44.53
N ASP A 12 -7.57 20.15 -44.36
CA ASP A 12 -8.43 18.97 -44.53
C ASP A 12 -8.20 18.35 -45.92
N SER A 13 -7.99 17.03 -45.98
CA SER A 13 -8.10 16.27 -47.23
C SER A 13 -8.65 14.88 -46.94
N GLU A 14 -9.91 14.71 -47.34
CA GLU A 14 -10.63 13.45 -47.45
C GLU A 14 -9.92 12.54 -48.47
N ASN A 15 -9.57 11.31 -48.07
CA ASN A 15 -9.00 10.30 -48.96
C ASN A 15 -10.01 9.17 -49.16
N GLU A 16 -10.70 9.20 -50.30
CA GLU A 16 -11.41 8.06 -50.88
C GLU A 16 -10.41 7.02 -51.40
N VAL A 17 -10.71 5.73 -51.19
CA VAL A 17 -9.93 4.60 -51.73
C VAL A 17 -10.80 3.82 -52.74
N PRO A 18 -10.29 3.52 -53.96
CA PRO A 18 -11.12 3.12 -55.10
C PRO A 18 -11.38 1.61 -55.19
N ARG A 19 -12.56 1.26 -55.75
CA ARG A 19 -12.94 -0.11 -56.12
C ARG A 19 -12.54 -0.44 -57.55
N SER A 20 -11.92 -1.61 -57.72
CA SER A 20 -11.65 -2.23 -59.03
C SER A 20 -12.93 -2.82 -59.65
N SER A 21 -13.19 -2.55 -60.93
CA SER A 21 -13.96 -3.48 -61.76
C SER A 21 -13.45 -3.49 -63.20
N THR A 22 -13.26 -4.71 -63.71
CA THR A 22 -12.80 -5.02 -65.06
C THR A 22 -13.94 -5.02 -66.07
N ARG A 23 -13.59 -4.52 -67.26
CA ARG A 23 -14.34 -4.38 -68.50
C ARG A 23 -15.16 -5.61 -68.93
N ARG A 24 -16.31 -5.36 -69.56
CA ARG A 24 -16.59 -5.83 -70.94
C ARG A 24 -17.73 -5.04 -71.59
N SER A 25 -17.56 -4.87 -72.90
CA SER A 25 -18.17 -3.95 -73.84
C SER A 25 -19.31 -4.56 -74.65
N GLY A 26 -20.26 -3.72 -75.10
CA GLY A 26 -21.06 -3.97 -76.31
C GLY A 26 -22.55 -3.61 -76.18
N PRO A 27 -23.21 -3.10 -77.24
CA PRO A 27 -24.11 -1.94 -77.08
C PRO A 27 -25.59 -2.19 -77.41
N SER A 28 -26.41 -1.24 -76.92
CA SER A 28 -27.58 -0.60 -77.52
C SER A 28 -28.76 -1.44 -78.05
N GLY A 29 -29.95 -1.14 -77.53
CA GLY A 29 -31.22 -1.47 -78.17
C GLY A 29 -32.44 -1.18 -77.29
N SER A 30 -32.92 0.05 -77.37
CA SER A 30 -34.16 0.63 -76.82
C SER A 30 -35.35 -0.30 -76.50
N SER A 31 -36.01 -0.08 -75.37
CA SER A 31 -37.26 0.70 -75.30
C SER A 31 -37.99 0.53 -73.96
N SER A 32 -38.72 1.59 -73.62
CA SER A 32 -39.50 1.88 -72.42
C SER A 32 -40.50 0.81 -71.97
N THR A 33 -40.64 0.59 -70.65
CA THR A 33 -41.93 0.71 -69.93
C THR A 33 -41.77 0.66 -68.41
N ARG A 34 -42.73 1.30 -67.74
CA ARG A 34 -42.82 1.67 -66.31
C ARG A 34 -43.45 0.51 -65.49
N PRO A 35 -43.70 0.66 -64.18
CA PRO A 35 -43.10 -0.10 -63.08
C PRO A 35 -43.99 -1.25 -62.53
N GLY A 36 -43.37 -2.22 -61.85
CA GLY A 36 -44.08 -3.26 -61.09
C GLY A 36 -43.46 -3.48 -59.71
N LYS A 37 -44.19 -3.09 -58.65
CA LYS A 37 -43.90 -3.36 -57.24
C LYS A 37 -43.54 -4.83 -57.02
N ARG A 38 -42.44 -5.09 -56.30
CA ARG A 38 -42.23 -6.32 -55.54
C ARG A 38 -41.61 -5.99 -54.18
N ASP A 39 -42.21 -6.63 -53.17
CA ASP A 39 -42.13 -6.33 -51.75
C ASP A 39 -40.74 -6.41 -51.15
N ALA A 40 -40.31 -5.32 -50.50
CA ALA A 40 -39.14 -5.29 -49.62
C ALA A 40 -39.49 -5.87 -48.24
N ARG A 41 -39.75 -7.18 -48.15
CA ARG A 41 -39.63 -7.94 -46.90
C ARG A 41 -38.18 -8.42 -46.78
N GLY A 42 -37.29 -7.50 -46.43
CA GLY A 42 -35.86 -7.82 -46.35
C GLY A 42 -35.00 -6.76 -45.68
N SER A 43 -35.52 -6.00 -44.71
CA SER A 43 -34.69 -5.10 -43.90
C SER A 43 -35.34 -4.74 -42.56
N ARG A 44 -35.53 -5.72 -41.67
CA ARG A 44 -35.97 -5.47 -40.28
C ARG A 44 -35.20 -6.26 -39.22
N ARG A 45 -34.02 -6.79 -39.57
CA ARG A 45 -33.20 -7.58 -38.62
C ARG A 45 -31.87 -6.90 -38.23
N ARG A 46 -31.54 -5.74 -38.84
CA ARG A 46 -30.28 -5.02 -38.56
C ARG A 46 -30.35 -3.98 -37.44
N GLU A 47 -31.55 -3.56 -37.02
CA GLU A 47 -31.74 -2.38 -36.15
C GLU A 47 -32.09 -2.71 -34.69
N ARG A 48 -32.17 -3.98 -34.29
CA ARG A 48 -32.60 -4.33 -32.91
C ARG A 48 -31.57 -3.94 -31.85
N TRP A 49 -30.27 -4.02 -32.15
CA TRP A 49 -29.22 -3.65 -31.19
C TRP A 49 -29.00 -2.13 -31.14
N GLU A 50 -29.16 -1.42 -32.27
CA GLU A 50 -29.06 0.04 -32.31
C GLU A 50 -30.23 0.72 -31.60
N ALA A 51 -31.45 0.20 -31.78
CA ALA A 51 -32.63 0.68 -31.06
C ALA A 51 -32.54 0.36 -29.57
N ASP A 52 -32.11 -0.86 -29.20
CA ASP A 52 -31.95 -1.25 -27.80
C ASP A 52 -30.88 -0.44 -27.07
N ILE A 53 -29.75 -0.11 -27.71
CA ILE A 53 -28.73 0.78 -27.13
C ILE A 53 -29.27 2.20 -26.94
N LYS A 54 -30.01 2.74 -27.91
CA LYS A 54 -30.60 4.08 -27.80
C LYS A 54 -31.66 4.13 -26.72
N ASP A 55 -32.57 3.16 -26.70
CA ASP A 55 -33.63 3.07 -25.70
C ASP A 55 -33.03 2.86 -24.30
N ARG A 56 -32.00 2.01 -24.14
CA ARG A 56 -31.27 1.85 -22.87
C ARG A 56 -30.55 3.13 -22.46
N ALA A 57 -29.79 3.75 -23.36
CA ALA A 57 -29.06 4.98 -23.06
C ALA A 57 -30.02 6.12 -22.68
N GLN A 58 -31.17 6.18 -23.35
CA GLN A 58 -32.21 7.17 -23.09
C GLN A 58 -32.96 6.88 -21.79
N GLN A 59 -33.26 5.61 -21.48
CA GLN A 59 -33.80 5.20 -20.18
C GLN A 59 -32.82 5.50 -19.04
N THR A 60 -31.53 5.22 -19.20
CA THR A 60 -30.52 5.54 -18.19
C THR A 60 -30.37 7.06 -18.02
N ALA A 61 -30.43 7.83 -19.11
CA ALA A 61 -30.41 9.28 -19.05
C ALA A 61 -31.67 9.85 -18.36
N GLU A 62 -32.86 9.32 -18.65
CA GLU A 62 -34.12 9.73 -18.02
C GLU A 62 -34.18 9.34 -16.54
N GLU A 63 -33.68 8.16 -16.17
CA GLU A 63 -33.51 7.75 -14.76
C GLU A 63 -32.51 8.65 -14.03
N MET A 64 -31.38 9.01 -14.66
CA MET A 64 -30.40 9.95 -14.08
C MET A 64 -30.95 11.38 -13.94
N VAL A 65 -31.86 11.83 -14.80
CA VAL A 65 -32.52 13.13 -14.71
C VAL A 65 -33.58 13.17 -13.62
N ASN A 66 -34.21 12.03 -13.30
CA ASN A 66 -35.22 11.91 -12.24
C ASN A 66 -34.64 11.61 -10.85
N VAL A 67 -33.35 11.30 -10.74
CA VAL A 67 -32.67 11.23 -9.45
C VAL A 67 -32.30 12.66 -9.04
N ASP A 68 -33.01 13.17 -8.03
CA ASP A 68 -32.71 14.43 -7.37
C ASP A 68 -31.19 14.49 -7.08
N ALA A 69 -30.46 15.40 -7.74
CA ALA A 69 -28.99 15.40 -7.75
C ALA A 69 -28.39 15.41 -6.32
N ARG A 70 -29.16 15.91 -5.36
CA ARG A 70 -28.85 15.89 -3.91
C ARG A 70 -28.89 14.48 -3.31
N ARG A 71 -29.81 13.62 -3.73
CA ARG A 71 -29.88 12.21 -3.31
C ARG A 71 -28.71 11.41 -3.88
N PHE A 72 -28.39 11.60 -5.16
CA PHE A 72 -27.22 10.95 -5.78
C PHE A 72 -25.90 11.38 -5.11
N ALA A 73 -25.72 12.67 -4.84
CA ALA A 73 -24.56 13.17 -4.13
C ALA A 73 -24.44 12.59 -2.71
N ARG A 74 -25.57 12.43 -2.00
CA ARG A 74 -25.62 11.81 -0.67
C ARG A 74 -25.26 10.32 -0.72
N ASP A 75 -25.84 9.57 -1.65
CA ASP A 75 -25.57 8.13 -1.79
C ASP A 75 -24.12 7.88 -2.20
N MET A 76 -23.55 8.70 -3.10
CA MET A 76 -22.11 8.67 -3.40
C MET A 76 -21.25 8.97 -2.17
N ALA A 77 -21.61 9.99 -1.38
CA ALA A 77 -20.85 10.32 -0.16
C ALA A 77 -20.87 9.18 0.85
N LEU A 78 -22.02 8.53 1.05
CA LEU A 78 -22.17 7.36 1.91
C LEU A 78 -21.37 6.16 1.37
N SER A 79 -21.34 5.95 0.05
CA SER A 79 -20.53 4.89 -0.57
C SER A 79 -19.02 5.15 -0.40
N ILE A 80 -18.58 6.40 -0.55
CA ILE A 80 -17.18 6.79 -0.29
C ILE A 80 -16.82 6.60 1.18
N GLU A 81 -17.70 7.00 2.10
CA GLU A 81 -17.56 6.80 3.54
C GLU A 81 -17.46 5.30 3.88
N GLY A 82 -18.30 4.49 3.23
CA GLY A 82 -18.26 3.04 3.31
C GLY A 82 -16.93 2.42 2.90
N ARG A 83 -16.43 2.76 1.71
CA ARG A 83 -15.12 2.29 1.23
C ARG A 83 -13.98 2.74 2.14
N LYS A 84 -14.05 3.98 2.67
CA LYS A 84 -13.07 4.49 3.64
C LYS A 84 -13.03 3.61 4.90
N ARG A 85 -14.19 3.12 5.36
CA ARG A 85 -14.31 2.28 6.55
C ARG A 85 -13.95 0.81 6.30
N GLU A 86 -14.30 0.23 5.16
CA GLU A 86 -13.86 -1.12 4.79
C GLU A 86 -12.33 -1.23 4.86
N ARG A 87 -11.61 -0.17 4.45
CA ARG A 87 -10.15 -0.07 4.59
C ARG A 87 -9.65 -0.07 6.04
N LEU A 88 -10.49 0.34 6.99
CA LEU A 88 -10.18 0.39 8.43
C LEU A 88 -10.63 -0.85 9.19
N SER A 89 -11.45 -1.72 8.59
CA SER A 89 -11.93 -2.96 9.18
C SER A 89 -10.85 -4.06 9.20
N GLY A 90 -9.64 -3.70 9.60
CA GLY A 90 -8.55 -4.62 9.88
C GLY A 90 -8.78 -5.34 11.20
N ASN A 91 -8.32 -6.60 11.29
CA ASN A 91 -8.31 -7.32 12.55
C ASN A 91 -7.37 -6.61 13.55
N THR A 92 -7.95 -5.93 14.54
CA THR A 92 -7.24 -5.19 15.59
C THR A 92 -6.76 -6.08 16.73
N GLN A 93 -6.90 -7.40 16.60
CA GLN A 93 -6.39 -8.33 17.60
C GLN A 93 -4.85 -8.24 17.71
N PRO A 94 -4.31 -8.12 18.93
CA PRO A 94 -2.88 -8.16 19.15
C PRO A 94 -2.35 -9.56 18.81
N VAL A 95 -1.58 -9.64 17.75
CA VAL A 95 -1.00 -10.88 17.24
C VAL A 95 0.52 -10.75 17.16
N GLN A 96 1.22 -11.88 17.26
CA GLN A 96 2.66 -11.88 17.03
C GLN A 96 2.97 -11.56 15.57
N ARG A 97 3.79 -10.54 15.33
CA ARG A 97 4.19 -10.10 13.99
C ARG A 97 5.69 -10.23 13.79
N GLY A 98 6.11 -10.47 12.55
CA GLY A 98 7.52 -10.46 12.16
C GLY A 98 8.00 -9.04 11.86
N ILE A 99 8.61 -8.37 12.84
CA ILE A 99 9.07 -6.97 12.68
C ILE A 99 10.34 -6.88 11.82
N MET A 100 11.28 -7.81 11.98
CA MET A 100 12.46 -7.88 11.13
C MET A 100 12.12 -8.67 9.88
N ARG A 101 12.07 -7.97 8.75
CA ARG A 101 11.62 -8.53 7.48
C ARG A 101 12.73 -8.45 6.45
N SER A 102 12.91 -9.52 5.70
CA SER A 102 13.73 -9.53 4.49
C SER A 102 12.82 -9.88 3.32
N VAL A 103 12.51 -8.88 2.51
CA VAL A 103 11.53 -8.96 1.43
C VAL A 103 12.24 -8.91 0.08
N VAL A 104 11.91 -9.84 -0.81
CA VAL A 104 12.24 -9.77 -2.23
C VAL A 104 10.98 -9.40 -2.99
N PHE A 105 10.95 -8.22 -3.61
CA PHE A 105 9.84 -7.79 -4.44
C PHE A 105 10.14 -8.07 -5.92
N VAL A 106 9.37 -9.00 -6.48
CA VAL A 106 9.49 -9.48 -7.85
C VAL A 106 8.46 -8.76 -8.74
N LEU A 107 8.96 -8.12 -9.79
CA LEU A 107 8.20 -7.37 -10.78
C LEU A 107 8.11 -8.15 -12.08
N ASP A 108 6.90 -8.36 -12.61
CA ASP A 108 6.72 -8.82 -13.98
C ASP A 108 7.04 -7.69 -14.98
N VAL A 109 7.98 -7.98 -15.89
CA VAL A 109 8.43 -7.06 -16.96
C VAL A 109 8.36 -7.78 -18.32
N SER A 110 7.35 -8.64 -18.48
CA SER A 110 7.02 -9.34 -19.73
C SER A 110 6.29 -8.46 -20.75
N ASP A 111 6.12 -8.95 -21.97
CA ASP A 111 5.40 -8.28 -23.06
C ASP A 111 3.94 -7.93 -22.71
N VAL A 112 3.26 -8.77 -21.93
CA VAL A 112 1.88 -8.55 -21.42
C VAL A 112 1.78 -7.23 -20.66
N MET A 113 2.86 -6.78 -20.02
CA MET A 113 2.86 -5.53 -19.24
C MET A 113 2.75 -4.26 -20.09
N LEU A 114 2.84 -4.37 -21.42
CA LEU A 114 2.58 -3.27 -22.36
C LEU A 114 1.08 -3.04 -22.62
N GLU A 115 0.21 -3.94 -22.16
CA GLU A 115 -1.23 -3.79 -22.30
C GLU A 115 -1.76 -2.55 -21.55
N LYS A 116 -2.83 -1.97 -22.10
CA LYS A 116 -3.42 -0.68 -21.67
C LYS A 116 -4.66 -0.84 -20.78
N ASP A 117 -4.77 -1.99 -20.12
CA ASP A 117 -5.82 -2.25 -19.14
C ASP A 117 -5.74 -1.24 -17.98
N PHE A 118 -4.53 -1.04 -17.44
CA PHE A 118 -4.22 0.11 -16.60
C PHE A 118 -3.65 1.26 -17.42
N LYS A 119 -3.91 2.50 -16.99
CA LYS A 119 -3.53 3.71 -17.74
C LYS A 119 -2.19 4.30 -17.23
N PRO A 120 -1.18 4.53 -18.10
CA PRO A 120 -1.19 4.33 -19.56
C PRO A 120 -0.91 2.88 -20.00
N THR A 121 -0.11 2.13 -19.25
CA THR A 121 0.10 0.67 -19.41
C THR A 121 0.28 0.04 -18.03
N ARG A 122 0.08 -1.28 -17.94
CA ARG A 122 0.32 -2.05 -16.70
C ARG A 122 1.73 -1.84 -16.16
N TYR A 123 2.74 -1.82 -17.03
CA TYR A 123 4.12 -1.57 -16.65
C TYR A 123 4.34 -0.23 -15.94
N VAL A 124 3.80 0.86 -16.50
CA VAL A 124 3.97 2.19 -15.91
C VAL A 124 3.28 2.27 -14.55
N VAL A 125 2.11 1.65 -14.42
CA VAL A 125 1.39 1.57 -13.14
C VAL A 125 2.16 0.73 -12.13
N LEU A 126 2.72 -0.42 -12.53
CA LEU A 126 3.57 -1.25 -11.69
C LEU A 126 4.79 -0.48 -11.14
N ILE A 127 5.53 0.23 -12.00
CA ILE A 127 6.71 0.99 -11.56
C ILE A 127 6.33 2.12 -10.59
N ARG A 128 5.20 2.80 -10.83
CA ARG A 128 4.70 3.83 -9.91
C ARG A 128 4.28 3.24 -8.56
N ALA A 129 3.55 2.13 -8.58
CA ALA A 129 3.15 1.42 -7.38
C ALA A 129 4.37 0.89 -6.61
N ALA A 130 5.36 0.34 -7.31
CA ALA A 130 6.60 -0.13 -6.69
C ALA A 130 7.44 1.00 -6.09
N THR A 131 7.49 2.16 -6.75
CA THR A 131 8.17 3.35 -6.22
C THR A 131 7.48 3.83 -4.94
N LYS A 132 6.15 3.93 -4.95
CA LYS A 132 5.39 4.28 -3.74
C LYS A 132 5.55 3.23 -2.64
N PHE A 133 5.54 1.94 -3.00
CA PHE A 133 5.76 0.84 -2.08
C PHE A 133 7.12 0.97 -1.38
N VAL A 134 8.20 1.28 -2.08
CA VAL A 134 9.53 1.48 -1.45
C VAL A 134 9.47 2.56 -0.38
N THR A 135 8.87 3.73 -0.66
CA THR A 135 8.73 4.81 0.32
C THR A 135 7.94 4.35 1.54
N ASP A 136 6.69 3.92 1.32
CA ASP A 136 5.77 3.54 2.38
C ASP A 136 6.32 2.34 3.19
N PHE A 137 7.01 1.40 2.52
CA PHE A 137 7.58 0.21 3.16
C PHE A 137 8.66 0.55 4.19
N PHE A 138 9.59 1.45 3.85
CA PHE A 138 10.66 1.84 4.78
C PHE A 138 10.21 2.84 5.85
N ASP A 139 9.16 3.61 5.59
CA ASP A 139 8.56 4.46 6.62
C ASP A 139 7.90 3.63 7.73
N GLU A 140 7.19 2.57 7.34
CA GLU A 140 6.46 1.65 8.22
C GLU A 140 7.35 0.56 8.84
N ASN A 141 8.33 0.08 8.08
CA ASN A 141 9.22 -1.02 8.43
C ASN A 141 10.69 -0.59 8.34
N PRO A 142 11.17 0.35 9.17
CA PRO A 142 12.54 0.84 9.08
C PRO A 142 13.59 -0.25 9.31
N LEU A 143 13.27 -1.32 10.05
CA LEU A 143 14.19 -2.44 10.28
C LEU A 143 14.21 -3.48 9.16
N ALA A 144 13.36 -3.32 8.16
CA ALA A 144 13.29 -4.27 7.06
C ALA A 144 14.43 -4.07 6.06
N GLN A 145 14.64 -5.11 5.26
CA GLN A 145 15.48 -5.10 4.09
C GLN A 145 14.63 -5.43 2.87
N LEU A 146 14.89 -4.76 1.76
CA LEU A 146 14.22 -4.96 0.50
C LEU A 146 15.24 -5.33 -0.57
N ALA A 147 14.87 -6.21 -1.49
CA ALA A 147 15.56 -6.44 -2.75
C ALA A 147 14.54 -6.37 -3.88
N LEU A 148 14.95 -5.89 -5.05
CA LEU A 148 14.09 -5.84 -6.24
C LEU A 148 14.59 -6.81 -7.31
N VAL A 149 13.67 -7.62 -7.85
CA VAL A 149 13.92 -8.57 -8.93
C VAL A 149 12.93 -8.32 -10.05
N ALA A 150 13.35 -8.41 -11.30
CA ALA A 150 12.47 -8.38 -12.47
C ALA A 150 12.43 -9.74 -13.15
N MET A 151 11.25 -10.16 -13.61
CA MET A 151 11.10 -11.24 -14.58
C MET A 151 11.07 -10.62 -15.98
N TYR A 152 12.09 -10.90 -16.79
CA TYR A 152 12.30 -10.29 -18.09
C TYR A 152 12.87 -11.31 -19.08
N ASP A 153 12.23 -11.46 -20.24
CA ASP A 153 12.68 -12.31 -21.34
C ASP A 153 13.04 -13.76 -20.92
N GLY A 154 12.15 -14.37 -20.12
CA GLY A 154 12.30 -15.74 -19.61
C GLY A 154 13.35 -15.90 -18.50
N ARG A 155 13.86 -14.80 -17.94
CA ARG A 155 14.91 -14.80 -16.91
C ARG A 155 14.52 -13.95 -15.70
N ALA A 156 15.12 -14.25 -14.55
CA ALA A 156 15.09 -13.37 -13.40
C ALA A 156 16.33 -12.48 -13.39
N LEU A 157 16.14 -11.17 -13.18
CA LEU A 157 17.19 -10.16 -13.12
C LEU A 157 17.17 -9.48 -11.76
N THR A 158 18.32 -9.42 -11.10
CA THR A 158 18.46 -8.59 -9.90
C THR A 158 18.54 -7.13 -10.29
N LEU A 159 17.60 -6.32 -9.81
CA LEU A 159 17.59 -4.87 -10.03
C LEU A 159 18.32 -4.14 -8.91
N SER A 160 18.08 -4.57 -7.66
CA SER A 160 18.79 -4.07 -6.48
C SER A 160 19.00 -5.21 -5.49
N SER A 161 20.18 -5.22 -4.86
CA SER A 161 20.50 -6.19 -3.82
C SER A 161 19.71 -5.92 -2.53
N LEU A 162 19.73 -6.89 -1.62
CA LEU A 162 19.09 -6.76 -0.33
C LEU A 162 19.73 -5.62 0.49
N SER A 163 19.00 -4.54 0.69
CA SER A 163 19.49 -3.33 1.37
C SER A 163 18.37 -2.68 2.20
N SER A 164 18.75 -1.84 3.16
CA SER A 164 17.82 -1.01 3.95
C SER A 164 17.81 0.45 3.49
N ASN A 165 18.43 0.75 2.35
CA ASN A 165 18.54 2.10 1.83
C ASN A 165 17.55 2.32 0.67
N PRO A 166 16.51 3.14 0.85
CA PRO A 166 15.50 3.40 -0.18
C PRO A 166 16.09 3.92 -1.51
N GLN A 167 17.19 4.68 -1.45
CA GLN A 167 17.78 5.31 -2.64
C GLN A 167 18.32 4.30 -3.65
N ASP A 168 18.85 3.18 -3.19
CA ASP A 168 19.37 2.12 -4.07
C ASP A 168 18.23 1.51 -4.90
N HIS A 169 17.06 1.35 -4.27
CA HIS A 169 15.86 0.83 -4.92
C HIS A 169 15.22 1.86 -5.86
N PHE A 170 15.20 3.15 -5.50
CA PHE A 170 14.72 4.20 -6.40
C PHE A 170 15.58 4.34 -7.65
N ALA A 171 16.90 4.28 -7.50
CA ALA A 171 17.83 4.30 -8.62
C ALA A 171 17.55 3.11 -9.55
N ALA A 172 17.40 1.90 -9.00
CA ALA A 172 17.10 0.70 -9.76
C ALA A 172 15.76 0.77 -10.51
N LEU A 173 14.69 1.27 -9.88
CA LEU A 173 13.38 1.45 -10.54
C LEU A 173 13.41 2.52 -11.63
N THR A 174 14.16 3.60 -11.41
CA THR A 174 14.34 4.67 -12.40
C THR A 174 15.10 4.16 -13.61
N GLU A 175 16.20 3.43 -13.38
CA GLU A 175 16.98 2.80 -14.43
C GLU A 175 16.14 1.77 -15.20
N LEU A 176 15.38 0.92 -14.50
CA LEU A 176 14.49 -0.06 -15.12
C LEU A 176 13.52 0.63 -16.10
N ARG A 177 12.88 1.73 -15.65
CA ARG A 177 11.94 2.49 -16.47
C ARG A 177 12.58 3.15 -17.69
N GLN A 178 13.84 3.58 -17.61
CA GLN A 178 14.53 4.29 -18.67
C GLN A 178 15.23 3.35 -19.68
N SER A 179 15.76 2.24 -19.19
CA SER A 179 16.66 1.36 -19.96
C SER A 179 15.95 0.16 -20.58
N ARG A 180 14.78 -0.25 -20.04
CA ARG A 180 14.12 -1.50 -20.44
C ARG A 180 12.65 -1.28 -20.72
N GLU A 181 12.27 -1.58 -21.96
CA GLU A 181 10.88 -1.83 -22.32
C GLU A 181 10.50 -3.28 -22.00
N PRO A 182 9.30 -3.53 -21.45
CA PRO A 182 8.83 -4.89 -21.16
C PRO A 182 8.83 -5.79 -22.38
N LYS A 183 9.40 -6.99 -22.24
CA LYS A 183 9.58 -7.92 -23.35
C LYS A 183 9.69 -9.36 -22.89
N GLY A 184 9.25 -10.27 -23.77
CA GLY A 184 9.35 -11.70 -23.59
C GLY A 184 8.42 -12.16 -22.47
N SER A 185 8.74 -13.25 -21.81
CA SER A 185 7.82 -13.89 -20.86
C SER A 185 8.36 -13.88 -19.43
N PRO A 186 7.50 -13.97 -18.42
CA PRO A 186 7.96 -14.10 -17.04
C PRO A 186 8.43 -15.53 -16.74
N SER A 187 9.27 -15.66 -15.72
CA SER A 187 9.72 -16.96 -15.19
C SER A 187 9.69 -16.96 -13.67
N LEU A 188 8.66 -17.59 -13.11
CA LEU A 188 8.46 -17.73 -11.67
C LEU A 188 9.53 -18.60 -11.02
N GLN A 189 9.95 -19.68 -11.68
CA GLN A 189 10.97 -20.59 -11.15
C GLN A 189 12.29 -19.85 -10.93
N ASN A 190 12.79 -19.16 -11.95
CA ASN A 190 14.04 -18.42 -11.85
C ASN A 190 13.95 -17.31 -10.80
N ALA A 191 12.81 -16.63 -10.69
CA ALA A 191 12.60 -15.59 -9.69
C ALA A 191 12.59 -16.16 -8.26
N LEU A 192 11.93 -17.29 -8.04
CA LEU A 192 11.89 -17.97 -6.73
C LEU A 192 13.27 -18.53 -6.35
N GLU A 193 14.01 -19.11 -7.29
CA GLU A 193 15.37 -19.59 -7.04
C GLU A 193 16.33 -18.45 -6.69
N MET A 194 16.24 -17.33 -7.40
CA MET A 194 16.99 -16.11 -7.08
C MET A 194 16.62 -15.57 -5.70
N ALA A 195 15.32 -15.50 -5.38
CA ALA A 195 14.85 -15.04 -4.08
C ALA A 195 15.33 -15.97 -2.94
N ARG A 196 15.30 -17.29 -3.14
CA ARG A 196 15.85 -18.27 -2.19
C ARG A 196 17.34 -18.05 -1.94
N ALA A 197 18.12 -17.83 -3.00
CA ALA A 197 19.54 -17.57 -2.88
C ALA A 197 19.82 -16.27 -2.09
N MET A 198 19.09 -15.19 -2.37
CA MET A 198 19.20 -13.92 -1.65
C MET A 198 18.82 -14.04 -0.16
N LEU A 199 17.80 -14.84 0.15
CA LEU A 199 17.26 -14.99 1.51
C LEU A 199 17.92 -16.12 2.32
N HIS A 200 18.86 -16.87 1.73
CA HIS A 200 19.45 -18.06 2.36
C HIS A 200 20.18 -17.74 3.67
N HIS A 201 20.99 -16.67 3.68
CA HIS A 201 21.78 -16.25 4.83
C HIS A 201 20.99 -15.46 5.88
N ILE A 202 19.71 -15.21 5.64
CA ILE A 202 18.87 -14.46 6.58
C ILE A 202 18.64 -15.29 7.83
N PRO A 203 18.89 -14.72 9.02
CA PRO A 203 18.75 -15.45 10.27
C PRO A 203 17.30 -15.86 10.52
N THR A 204 17.11 -16.93 11.29
CA THR A 204 15.79 -17.56 11.52
C THR A 204 14.79 -16.69 12.29
N HIS A 205 15.26 -15.62 12.95
CA HIS A 205 14.42 -14.67 13.66
C HIS A 205 13.82 -13.59 12.76
N ALA A 206 14.35 -13.42 11.54
CA ALA A 206 13.81 -12.53 10.53
C ALA A 206 12.91 -13.32 9.58
N THR A 207 11.85 -12.68 9.10
CA THR A 207 10.97 -13.29 8.10
C THR A 207 11.61 -13.25 6.72
N ARG A 208 11.44 -14.34 5.98
CA ARG A 208 11.89 -14.48 4.59
C ARG A 208 10.67 -14.38 3.70
N GLU A 209 10.53 -13.26 3.01
CA GLU A 209 9.30 -12.90 2.30
C GLU A 209 9.59 -12.65 0.82
N VAL A 210 8.69 -13.11 -0.05
CA VAL A 210 8.72 -12.84 -1.47
C VAL A 210 7.35 -12.30 -1.88
N ILE A 211 7.32 -11.09 -2.42
CA ILE A 211 6.11 -10.48 -2.98
C ILE A 211 6.27 -10.51 -4.49
N ILE A 212 5.30 -11.08 -5.21
CA ILE A 212 5.35 -11.19 -6.67
C ILE A 212 4.16 -10.43 -7.24
N THR A 213 4.40 -9.44 -8.09
CA THR A 213 3.35 -8.89 -8.95
C THR A 213 3.45 -9.53 -10.32
N LEU A 214 2.38 -10.23 -10.73
CA LEU A 214 2.32 -10.98 -11.98
C LEU A 214 1.19 -10.43 -12.86
N GLY A 215 1.54 -9.93 -14.04
CA GLY A 215 0.58 -9.49 -15.04
C GLY A 215 0.21 -10.61 -16.01
N ALA A 216 1.20 -11.40 -16.44
CA ALA A 216 0.94 -12.48 -17.38
C ALA A 216 0.11 -13.62 -16.75
N LEU A 217 -0.74 -14.22 -17.56
CA LEU A 217 -1.54 -15.41 -17.19
C LEU A 217 -0.79 -16.74 -17.38
N TYR A 218 0.51 -16.66 -17.66
CA TYR A 218 1.38 -17.80 -17.94
C TYR A 218 2.79 -17.51 -17.41
N THR A 219 3.60 -18.56 -17.26
CA THR A 219 5.01 -18.49 -16.89
C THR A 219 5.80 -19.44 -17.78
N LEU A 220 7.02 -19.06 -18.17
CA LEU A 220 7.93 -19.91 -18.93
C LEU A 220 9.11 -20.29 -18.05
N ASP A 221 9.05 -21.50 -17.50
CA ASP A 221 10.02 -22.00 -16.55
C ASP A 221 10.85 -23.16 -17.15
N PRO A 222 12.15 -23.26 -16.83
CA PRO A 222 13.04 -24.25 -17.44
C PRO A 222 12.81 -25.69 -16.95
N GLY A 223 12.25 -25.89 -15.75
CA GLY A 223 12.06 -27.20 -15.13
C GLY A 223 10.71 -27.34 -14.40
N ASP A 224 10.60 -28.35 -13.52
CA ASP A 224 9.39 -28.56 -12.71
C ASP A 224 9.33 -27.55 -11.56
N ILE A 225 8.46 -26.55 -11.69
CA ILE A 225 8.23 -25.55 -10.65
C ILE A 225 7.76 -26.16 -9.32
N HIS A 226 7.12 -27.34 -9.32
CA HIS A 226 6.68 -27.97 -8.07
C HIS A 226 7.84 -28.43 -7.18
N GLU A 227 9.00 -28.74 -7.75
CA GLU A 227 10.24 -28.95 -6.98
C GLU A 227 10.68 -27.66 -6.29
N THR A 228 10.70 -26.55 -7.02
CA THR A 228 11.04 -25.23 -6.48
C THR A 228 10.07 -24.80 -5.39
N ILE A 229 8.77 -25.08 -5.53
CA ILE A 229 7.76 -24.85 -4.49
C ILE A 229 8.09 -25.63 -3.21
N ARG A 230 8.42 -26.93 -3.32
CA ARG A 230 8.83 -27.76 -2.18
C ARG A 230 10.08 -27.19 -1.51
N HIS A 231 11.04 -26.72 -2.29
CA HIS A 231 12.24 -26.09 -1.77
C HIS A 231 11.97 -24.75 -1.07
N CYS A 232 11.11 -23.89 -1.62
CA CYS A 232 10.67 -22.65 -0.99
C CYS A 232 10.01 -22.91 0.38
N ALA A 233 9.12 -23.90 0.45
CA ALA A 233 8.46 -24.30 1.69
C ALA A 233 9.46 -24.84 2.72
N LYS A 234 10.42 -25.67 2.29
CA LYS A 234 11.50 -26.20 3.15
C LYS A 234 12.37 -25.08 3.74
N ASP A 235 12.70 -24.08 2.93
CA ASP A 235 13.50 -22.92 3.33
C ASP A 235 12.70 -21.87 4.12
N LYS A 236 11.41 -22.14 4.38
CA LYS A 236 10.46 -21.29 5.13
C LYS A 236 10.27 -19.90 4.51
N LEU A 237 10.26 -19.82 3.19
CA LEU A 237 9.86 -18.60 2.49
C LEU A 237 8.35 -18.44 2.60
N ARG A 238 7.88 -17.21 2.80
CA ARG A 238 6.47 -16.84 2.63
C ARG A 238 6.32 -16.09 1.32
N VAL A 239 5.46 -16.59 0.45
CA VAL A 239 5.22 -15.97 -0.87
C VAL A 239 3.83 -15.35 -0.88
N THR A 240 3.75 -14.10 -1.30
CA THR A 240 2.52 -13.36 -1.56
C THR A 240 2.49 -13.03 -3.04
N ILE A 241 1.38 -13.28 -3.72
CA ILE A 241 1.25 -13.02 -5.16
C ILE A 241 0.09 -12.05 -5.37
N ILE A 242 0.34 -11.02 -6.17
CA ILE A 242 -0.68 -10.07 -6.63
C ILE A 242 -0.79 -10.25 -8.14
N GLY A 243 -1.86 -10.89 -8.59
CA GLY A 243 -2.20 -11.04 -10.01
C GLY A 243 -2.90 -9.78 -10.53
N LEU A 244 -2.67 -9.38 -11.77
CA LEU A 244 -3.36 -8.23 -12.36
C LEU A 244 -4.68 -8.58 -13.06
N ASP A 245 -4.82 -9.80 -13.56
CA ASP A 245 -5.98 -10.22 -14.37
C ASP A 245 -6.82 -11.32 -13.73
N ALA A 246 -6.23 -12.50 -13.59
CA ALA A 246 -6.94 -13.71 -13.19
C ALA A 246 -6.08 -14.58 -12.28
N GLN A 247 -6.73 -15.57 -11.69
CA GLN A 247 -6.10 -16.52 -10.81
C GLN A 247 -5.45 -17.66 -11.60
N ILE A 248 -4.15 -17.91 -11.38
CA ILE A 248 -3.40 -19.02 -11.96
C ILE A 248 -3.24 -20.12 -10.91
N LYS A 249 -3.58 -21.37 -11.27
CA LYS A 249 -3.52 -22.51 -10.33
C LYS A 249 -2.14 -22.71 -9.71
N ILE A 250 -1.07 -22.56 -10.49
CA ILE A 250 0.32 -22.69 -10.00
C ILE A 250 0.63 -21.61 -8.95
N CYS A 251 0.15 -20.38 -9.14
CA CYS A 251 0.32 -19.30 -8.15
C CYS A 251 -0.41 -19.63 -6.84
N SER A 252 -1.63 -20.17 -6.91
CA SER A 252 -2.35 -20.67 -5.73
C SER A 252 -1.56 -21.78 -5.02
N ASP A 253 -0.95 -22.70 -5.76
CA ASP A 253 -0.15 -23.79 -5.19
C ASP A 253 1.14 -23.29 -4.52
N ILE A 254 1.83 -22.31 -5.11
CA ILE A 254 2.99 -21.63 -4.51
C ILE A 254 2.59 -21.04 -3.15
N VAL A 255 1.52 -20.25 -3.14
CA VAL A 255 1.05 -19.53 -1.96
C VAL A 255 0.59 -20.51 -0.87
N LYS A 256 -0.23 -21.50 -1.23
CA LYS A 256 -0.69 -22.55 -0.32
C LYS A 256 0.47 -23.29 0.34
N ALA A 257 1.46 -23.70 -0.44
CA ALA A 257 2.60 -24.46 0.06
C ALA A 257 3.52 -23.63 0.98
N THR A 258 3.66 -22.32 0.72
CA THR A 258 4.56 -21.43 1.46
C THR A 258 3.93 -20.78 2.68
N ASN A 259 2.59 -20.73 2.74
CA ASN A 259 1.83 -20.09 3.82
C ASN A 259 1.02 -21.08 4.68
N SER A 260 1.53 -22.29 4.88
CA SER A 260 0.92 -23.32 5.75
C SER A 260 -0.52 -23.69 5.36
N GLY A 261 -0.79 -23.79 4.05
CA GLY A 261 -2.09 -24.17 3.51
C GLY A 261 -3.06 -23.02 3.27
N ASP A 262 -2.69 -21.78 3.62
CA ASP A 262 -3.52 -20.61 3.38
C ASP A 262 -3.35 -20.07 1.96
N GLU A 263 -4.47 -19.88 1.26
CA GLU A 263 -4.54 -19.35 -0.10
C GLU A 263 -4.89 -17.85 -0.11
N SER A 264 -5.25 -17.24 1.03
CA SER A 264 -5.77 -15.87 1.11
C SER A 264 -4.78 -14.79 0.68
N THR A 265 -3.49 -15.11 0.62
CA THR A 265 -2.40 -14.22 0.24
C THR A 265 -2.15 -14.19 -1.27
N TYR A 266 -2.92 -14.94 -2.08
CA TYR A 266 -3.00 -14.73 -3.51
C TYR A 266 -4.21 -13.87 -3.82
N THR A 267 -3.97 -12.63 -4.22
CA THR A 267 -5.02 -11.66 -4.55
C THR A 267 -4.95 -11.27 -6.02
N VAL A 268 -6.09 -10.88 -6.57
CA VAL A 268 -6.22 -10.41 -7.95
C VAL A 268 -6.71 -8.97 -7.92
N ALA A 269 -5.98 -8.07 -8.56
CA ALA A 269 -6.38 -6.68 -8.71
C ALA A 269 -7.56 -6.59 -9.68
N LEU A 270 -8.52 -5.71 -9.35
CA LEU A 270 -9.70 -5.47 -10.20
C LEU A 270 -9.54 -4.19 -11.02
N ASP A 271 -8.88 -3.20 -10.41
CA ASP A 271 -8.56 -1.92 -11.02
C ASP A 271 -7.22 -1.41 -10.46
N GLN A 272 -6.80 -0.24 -10.94
CA GLN A 272 -5.55 0.39 -10.55
C GLN A 272 -5.52 0.80 -9.06
N ASP A 273 -6.66 1.18 -8.49
CA ASP A 273 -6.74 1.64 -7.09
C ASP A 273 -6.67 0.44 -6.15
N HIS A 274 -7.39 -0.63 -6.45
CA HIS A 274 -7.33 -1.91 -5.77
C HIS A 274 -5.92 -2.51 -5.85
N PHE A 275 -5.25 -2.43 -7.01
CA PHE A 275 -3.84 -2.86 -7.11
C PHE A 275 -2.93 -2.09 -6.13
N ALA A 276 -3.12 -0.77 -6.01
CA ALA A 276 -2.37 0.05 -5.06
C ALA A 276 -2.71 -0.30 -3.60
N GLU A 277 -3.97 -0.65 -3.31
CA GLU A 277 -4.39 -1.14 -1.99
C GLU A 277 -3.78 -2.49 -1.63
N LEU A 278 -3.78 -3.46 -2.55
CA LEU A 278 -3.15 -4.77 -2.35
C LEU A 278 -1.65 -4.65 -2.12
N THR A 279 -0.98 -3.79 -2.89
CA THR A 279 0.44 -3.50 -2.73
C THR A 279 0.72 -2.87 -1.35
N ARG A 280 -0.14 -1.96 -0.90
CA ARG A 280 -0.05 -1.34 0.44
C ARG A 280 -0.32 -2.36 1.56
N ALA A 281 -1.27 -3.27 1.39
CA ALA A 281 -1.57 -4.30 2.38
C ALA A 281 -0.36 -5.21 2.66
N ALA A 282 0.50 -5.43 1.66
CA ALA A 282 1.74 -6.20 1.82
C ALA A 282 2.83 -5.47 2.65
N ILE A 283 2.66 -4.17 2.93
CA ILE A 283 3.55 -3.39 3.79
C ILE A 283 3.38 -3.75 5.25
N ALA A 284 2.18 -4.15 5.69
CA ALA A 284 1.98 -4.56 7.07
C ALA A 284 2.79 -5.84 7.37
N PRO A 285 3.51 -5.90 8.51
CA PRO A 285 4.29 -7.07 8.88
C PRO A 285 3.37 -8.29 9.05
N PRO A 286 3.73 -9.45 8.46
CA PRO A 286 2.87 -10.61 8.42
C PRO A 286 2.67 -11.20 9.82
N ILE A 287 1.50 -11.81 10.01
CA ILE A 287 1.16 -12.52 11.24
C ILE A 287 1.96 -13.82 11.30
N ILE A 288 2.70 -14.02 12.39
CA ILE A 288 3.37 -15.28 12.68
C ILE A 288 2.32 -16.21 13.27
N ARG A 289 1.77 -17.09 12.41
CA ARG A 289 0.85 -18.14 12.86
C ARG A 289 1.64 -19.23 13.55
N ARG A 290 1.13 -19.71 14.68
CA ARG A 290 1.62 -20.92 15.32
C ARG A 290 1.12 -22.10 14.49
N SER A 291 2.01 -22.96 14.03
CA SER A 291 1.62 -24.22 13.39
C SER A 291 1.16 -25.19 14.48
N ASP A 292 -0.12 -25.57 14.46
CA ASP A 292 -0.76 -26.46 15.45
C ASP A 292 -0.14 -27.87 15.55
N GLN A 293 0.81 -28.23 14.67
CA GLN A 293 1.38 -29.58 14.58
C GLN A 293 2.79 -29.72 15.17
N SER A 294 3.39 -28.67 15.70
CA SER A 294 4.66 -28.77 16.42
C SER A 294 4.58 -27.98 17.73
N SER A 295 4.58 -28.71 18.84
CA SER A 295 4.73 -28.23 20.22
C SER A 295 6.04 -27.46 20.50
N THR A 296 6.79 -27.09 19.46
CA THR A 296 7.98 -26.26 19.54
C THR A 296 7.57 -24.84 19.15
N THR A 297 7.23 -24.03 20.14
CA THR A 297 7.20 -22.58 19.99
C THR A 297 8.48 -22.14 19.30
N VAL A 298 8.43 -21.45 18.15
CA VAL A 298 9.62 -20.72 17.66
C VAL A 298 9.96 -19.75 18.78
N PRO A 299 11.06 -19.95 19.52
CA PRO A 299 11.33 -19.15 20.69
C PRO A 299 11.56 -17.71 20.21
N ALA A 300 10.85 -16.76 20.82
CA ALA A 300 11.14 -15.35 20.64
C ALA A 300 12.62 -15.15 21.03
N THR A 301 13.47 -14.99 20.03
CA THR A 301 14.92 -14.94 20.23
C THR A 301 15.28 -13.50 20.58
N LEU A 302 15.86 -13.28 21.75
CA LEU A 302 16.36 -11.97 22.13
C LEU A 302 17.65 -11.69 21.36
N ILE A 303 17.70 -10.57 20.66
CA ILE A 303 18.84 -10.19 19.82
C ILE A 303 19.49 -8.94 20.40
N PRO A 304 20.82 -8.93 20.57
CA PRO A 304 21.52 -7.71 20.95
C PRO A 304 21.41 -6.67 19.83
N MET A 305 20.95 -5.47 20.17
CA MET A 305 20.89 -4.31 19.28
C MET A 305 21.83 -3.22 19.79
N GLY A 306 22.45 -2.48 18.88
CA GLY A 306 23.29 -1.33 19.20
C GLY A 306 22.57 -0.02 18.89
N PHE A 307 22.60 0.92 19.84
CA PHE A 307 22.09 2.28 19.67
C PHE A 307 23.26 3.26 19.55
N PRO A 308 23.81 3.46 18.35
CA PRO A 308 24.97 4.32 18.17
C PRO A 308 24.59 5.80 18.25
N SER A 309 25.48 6.61 18.82
CA SER A 309 25.36 8.07 18.78
C SER A 309 25.91 8.62 17.46
N ARG A 310 25.28 9.68 16.95
CA ARG A 310 25.82 10.45 15.82
C ARG A 310 26.99 11.28 16.32
N PHE A 311 28.06 11.32 15.53
CA PHE A 311 29.23 12.14 15.80
C PHE A 311 29.76 12.77 14.51
N VAL A 312 30.56 13.81 14.66
CA VAL A 312 31.27 14.48 13.57
C VAL A 312 32.74 14.52 13.94
N ASP A 313 33.58 13.88 13.13
CA ASP A 313 35.02 13.90 13.33
C ASP A 313 35.63 15.24 12.89
N PRO A 314 36.65 15.74 13.60
CA PRO A 314 37.38 16.95 13.19
C PRO A 314 38.06 16.76 11.83
N THR A 315 38.51 15.55 11.51
CA THR A 315 39.13 15.18 10.23
C THR A 315 38.33 14.08 9.55
N ALA A 316 38.29 14.06 8.22
CA ALA A 316 37.57 13.01 7.50
C ALA A 316 38.19 11.63 7.80
N SER A 317 37.36 10.69 8.24
CA SER A 317 37.74 9.32 8.57
C SER A 317 36.96 8.34 7.68
N LEU A 318 37.49 7.14 7.48
CA LEU A 318 36.87 6.17 6.58
C LEU A 318 35.61 5.55 7.19
N CYS A 319 34.53 5.52 6.41
CA CYS A 319 33.34 4.74 6.74
C CYS A 319 33.60 3.24 6.51
N ALA A 320 33.30 2.40 7.49
CA ALA A 320 33.47 0.95 7.40
C ALA A 320 32.56 0.28 6.35
N CYS A 321 31.46 0.92 5.94
CA CYS A 321 30.53 0.37 4.96
C CYS A 321 31.05 0.44 3.52
N HIS A 322 31.71 1.54 3.16
CA HIS A 322 32.05 1.86 1.75
C HIS A 322 33.51 2.23 1.54
N SER A 323 34.30 2.31 2.61
CA SER A 323 35.69 2.81 2.60
C SER A 323 35.82 4.22 1.98
N LYS A 324 34.75 5.03 2.08
CA LYS A 324 34.73 6.44 1.64
C LYS A 324 35.01 7.35 2.83
N PRO A 325 35.85 8.39 2.69
CA PRO A 325 36.11 9.33 3.77
C PRO A 325 34.87 10.20 4.00
N THR A 326 34.33 10.16 5.22
CA THR A 326 33.23 11.04 5.66
C THR A 326 33.62 11.73 6.96
N ARG A 327 33.05 12.91 7.24
CA ARG A 327 33.27 13.59 8.53
C ARG A 327 32.25 13.16 9.56
N ASP A 328 30.99 13.05 9.17
CA ASP A 328 29.92 12.56 10.02
C ASP A 328 29.69 11.04 9.89
N GLY A 329 29.11 10.46 10.93
CA GLY A 329 28.71 9.06 10.98
C GLY A 329 28.17 8.65 12.35
N TYR A 330 27.98 7.36 12.51
CA TYR A 330 27.50 6.72 13.74
C TYR A 330 28.56 5.75 14.26
N ARG A 331 28.80 5.78 15.57
CA ARG A 331 29.86 4.96 16.20
C ARG A 331 29.24 3.69 16.76
N CYS A 332 29.67 2.53 16.27
CA CYS A 332 29.21 1.26 16.80
C CYS A 332 29.54 1.17 18.31
N PRO A 333 28.58 0.85 19.20
CA PRO A 333 28.83 0.78 20.63
C PRO A 333 29.67 -0.43 21.05
N ARG A 334 29.88 -1.42 20.17
CA ARG A 334 30.64 -2.65 20.47
C ARG A 334 32.07 -2.61 19.96
N CYS A 335 32.30 -2.16 18.74
CA CYS A 335 33.62 -2.18 18.10
C CYS A 335 34.11 -0.80 17.64
N GLU A 336 33.35 0.26 17.93
CA GLU A 336 33.68 1.65 17.60
C GLU A 336 33.83 1.97 16.10
N SER A 337 33.55 1.01 15.21
CA SER A 337 33.57 1.24 13.77
C SER A 337 32.60 2.36 13.38
N LYS A 338 33.04 3.24 12.48
CA LYS A 338 32.21 4.29 11.90
C LYS A 338 31.32 3.74 10.78
N VAL A 339 30.01 3.94 10.88
CA VAL A 339 29.05 3.66 9.80
C VAL A 339 28.36 4.95 9.34
N CYS A 340 28.02 5.06 8.06
CA CYS A 340 27.48 6.31 7.49
C CYS A 340 25.97 6.48 7.70
N ALA A 341 25.20 5.40 7.79
CA ALA A 341 23.76 5.43 7.87
C ALA A 341 23.24 4.32 8.80
N LEU A 342 22.01 4.49 9.25
CA LEU A 342 21.25 3.54 10.04
C LEU A 342 19.87 3.36 9.39
N PRO A 343 19.24 2.19 9.52
CA PRO A 343 19.72 1.01 10.21
C PRO A 343 20.70 0.19 9.35
N VAL A 344 21.69 -0.44 9.99
CA VAL A 344 22.69 -1.26 9.31
C VAL A 344 23.24 -2.35 10.23
N VAL A 345 23.61 -3.50 9.68
CA VAL A 345 24.42 -4.48 10.41
C VAL A 345 25.87 -4.02 10.37
N CYS A 346 26.50 -3.83 11.54
CA CYS A 346 27.87 -3.36 11.64
C CYS A 346 28.83 -4.30 10.88
N PRO A 347 29.57 -3.82 9.85
CA PRO A 347 30.46 -4.67 9.05
C PRO A 347 31.61 -5.31 9.84
N ALA A 348 31.98 -4.74 10.99
CA ALA A 348 33.11 -5.21 11.79
C ALA A 348 32.72 -6.24 12.86
N CYS A 349 31.56 -6.08 13.51
CA CYS A 349 31.16 -6.93 14.64
C CYS A 349 29.78 -7.61 14.49
N ASN A 350 29.11 -7.42 13.36
CA ASN A 350 27.79 -7.97 13.03
C ASN A 350 26.67 -7.60 14.02
N LEU A 351 26.87 -6.57 14.84
CA LEU A 351 25.82 -6.01 15.68
C LEU A 351 24.84 -5.20 14.82
N SER A 352 23.54 -5.46 14.94
CA SER A 352 22.52 -4.64 14.29
C SER A 352 22.48 -3.26 14.95
N LEU A 353 22.71 -2.22 14.16
CA LEU A 353 22.76 -0.82 14.61
C LEU A 353 21.47 -0.11 14.19
N VAL A 354 20.73 0.40 15.17
CA VAL A 354 19.41 1.00 14.98
C VAL A 354 19.27 2.27 15.82
N GLN A 355 18.39 3.18 15.42
CA GLN A 355 17.96 4.29 16.27
C GLN A 355 16.70 3.91 17.04
N SER A 356 16.50 4.53 18.20
CA SER A 356 15.25 4.37 18.97
C SER A 356 14.02 4.80 18.17
N THR A 357 14.16 5.79 17.29
CA THR A 357 13.12 6.25 16.36
C THR A 357 12.68 5.17 15.38
N HIS A 358 13.59 4.29 14.92
CA HIS A 358 13.23 3.18 14.03
C HIS A 358 12.32 2.17 14.73
N LEU A 359 12.60 1.85 16.00
CA LEU A 359 11.74 0.97 16.79
C LEU A 359 10.39 1.61 17.09
N ALA A 360 10.38 2.91 17.40
CA ALA A 360 9.16 3.65 17.69
C ALA A 360 8.20 3.69 16.49
N ARG A 361 8.73 3.80 15.26
CA ARG A 361 7.90 3.79 14.05
C ARG A 361 7.15 2.48 13.88
N SER A 362 7.77 1.33 14.14
CA SER A 362 7.09 0.02 14.03
C SER A 362 6.17 -0.33 15.21
N TYR A 363 6.05 0.54 16.22
CA TYR A 363 5.28 0.25 17.43
C TYR A 363 3.77 0.13 17.18
N HIS A 364 3.24 0.85 16.21
CA HIS A 364 1.80 0.82 15.90
C HIS A 364 1.35 -0.54 15.33
N HIS A 365 2.26 -1.32 14.74
CA HIS A 365 1.99 -2.72 14.35
C HIS A 365 1.79 -3.65 15.55
N LEU A 366 2.42 -3.34 16.69
CA LEU A 366 2.33 -4.13 17.92
C LEU A 366 1.09 -3.79 18.75
N ASN A 367 0.71 -2.52 18.77
CA ASN A 367 -0.46 -2.04 19.48
C ASN A 367 -1.32 -1.19 18.54
N PRO A 368 -2.10 -1.83 17.65
CA PRO A 368 -2.95 -1.13 16.70
C PRO A 368 -4.04 -0.33 17.43
N LEU A 369 -4.44 0.79 16.84
CA LEU A 369 -5.59 1.56 17.32
C LEU A 369 -6.87 0.71 17.15
N PRO A 370 -7.68 0.52 18.22
CA PRO A 370 -8.96 -0.15 18.07
C PRO A 370 -9.90 0.64 17.16
N ALA A 371 -10.55 -0.07 16.25
CA ALA A 371 -11.51 0.53 15.32
C ALA A 371 -12.59 1.31 16.07
N TYR A 372 -12.92 2.51 15.57
CA TYR A 372 -13.97 3.32 16.16
C TYR A 372 -15.35 2.70 15.87
N LYS A 373 -16.21 2.72 16.88
CA LYS A 373 -17.56 2.15 16.82
C LYS A 373 -18.48 3.11 16.08
N GLU A 374 -19.36 2.58 15.24
CA GLU A 374 -20.41 3.42 14.65
C GLU A 374 -21.40 3.87 15.73
N VAL A 375 -21.75 5.14 15.68
CA VAL A 375 -22.67 5.73 16.64
C VAL A 375 -24.08 5.72 16.05
N SER A 376 -25.02 5.13 16.78
CA SER A 376 -26.45 5.22 16.47
C SER A 376 -27.01 6.59 16.84
N TRP A 377 -28.17 6.97 16.29
CA TRP A 377 -28.83 8.22 16.68
C TRP A 377 -29.16 8.29 18.18
N VAL A 378 -29.44 7.15 18.82
CA VAL A 378 -29.70 7.06 20.27
C VAL A 378 -28.45 7.48 21.04
N ARG A 379 -27.30 6.87 20.73
CA ARG A 379 -26.03 7.20 21.39
C ARG A 379 -25.57 8.63 21.09
N ALA A 380 -25.79 9.12 19.87
CA ALA A 380 -25.51 10.50 19.51
C ALA A 380 -26.31 11.51 20.36
N ARG A 381 -27.57 11.16 20.71
CA ARG A 381 -28.43 11.98 21.57
C ARG A 381 -27.97 11.97 23.02
N GLU A 382 -27.57 10.82 23.56
CA GLU A 382 -27.06 10.68 24.93
C GLU A 382 -25.82 11.55 25.18
N VAL A 383 -24.85 11.48 24.26
CA VAL A 383 -23.59 12.22 24.38
C VAL A 383 -23.77 13.71 24.01
N GLY A 384 -24.71 14.02 23.13
CA GLY A 384 -25.01 15.41 22.73
C GLY A 384 -23.92 16.09 21.90
N SER A 385 -23.04 15.31 21.26
CA SER A 385 -21.93 15.84 20.44
C SER A 385 -22.45 16.64 19.23
N ARG A 386 -22.02 17.90 19.11
CA ARG A 386 -22.42 18.79 18.00
C ARG A 386 -21.38 18.88 16.88
N ALA A 387 -20.13 18.59 17.16
CA ALA A 387 -19.03 18.64 16.20
C ALA A 387 -18.00 17.55 16.53
N CYS A 388 -17.17 17.21 15.54
CA CYS A 388 -16.05 16.31 15.70
C CYS A 388 -15.05 16.88 16.72
N GLU A 389 -14.62 16.06 17.68
CA GLU A 389 -13.72 16.52 18.75
C GLU A 389 -12.30 16.84 18.24
N ALA A 390 -11.90 16.28 17.10
CA ALA A 390 -10.57 16.50 16.53
C ALA A 390 -10.49 17.70 15.57
N CYS A 391 -11.46 17.85 14.67
CA CYS A 391 -11.42 18.86 13.60
C CYS A 391 -12.54 19.92 13.70
N PHE A 392 -13.43 19.81 14.69
CA PHE A 392 -14.58 20.69 14.89
C PHE A 392 -15.56 20.77 13.71
N THR A 393 -15.50 19.83 12.76
CA THR A 393 -16.51 19.72 11.70
C THR A 393 -17.88 19.45 12.33
N PRO A 394 -18.90 20.27 12.02
CA PRO A 394 -20.23 20.11 12.61
C PRO A 394 -20.86 18.79 12.14
N PHE A 395 -21.48 18.08 13.07
CA PHE A 395 -22.21 16.87 12.76
C PHE A 395 -23.65 17.19 12.31
N PRO A 396 -24.30 16.28 11.55
CA PRO A 396 -25.72 16.44 11.24
C PRO A 396 -26.55 16.51 12.52
N PRO A 397 -27.57 17.39 12.57
CA PRO A 397 -28.43 17.53 13.74
C PRO A 397 -29.12 16.21 14.05
N VAL A 398 -29.29 15.92 15.35
CA VAL A 398 -29.96 14.69 15.78
C VAL A 398 -31.47 14.83 15.47
N PRO A 399 -32.05 13.90 14.69
CA PRO A 399 -33.48 13.95 14.35
C PRO A 399 -34.37 13.77 15.58
N SER A 400 -35.62 14.23 15.46
CA SER A 400 -36.65 14.03 16.47
C SER A 400 -37.07 12.56 16.56
N GLU A 401 -37.74 12.14 17.65
CA GLU A 401 -38.15 10.72 17.83
C GLU A 401 -39.10 10.24 16.73
N GLU A 402 -39.96 11.11 16.23
CA GLU A 402 -40.91 10.81 15.16
C GLU A 402 -40.21 10.58 13.81
N GLU A 403 -39.16 11.35 13.52
CA GLU A 403 -38.36 11.21 12.29
C GLU A 403 -37.50 9.93 12.31
N MET A 404 -36.95 9.56 13.48
CA MET A 404 -36.19 8.32 13.63
C MET A 404 -37.06 7.06 13.45
N ALA A 405 -38.31 7.09 13.89
CA ALA A 405 -39.26 5.99 13.71
C ALA A 405 -39.60 5.78 12.21
N GLY A 406 -39.59 6.85 11.41
CA GLY A 406 -39.80 6.79 9.96
C GLY A 406 -38.63 6.17 9.18
N GLU A 407 -37.38 6.50 9.54
CA GLU A 407 -36.17 5.98 8.87
C GLU A 407 -35.84 4.51 9.19
N ALA A 408 -36.33 3.99 10.32
CA ALA A 408 -36.18 2.58 10.70
C ALA A 408 -37.03 1.63 9.82
N MET A 409 -38.09 2.12 9.18
CA MET A 409 -39.01 1.33 8.34
C MET A 409 -38.51 1.12 6.90
N THR A 410 -37.57 1.95 6.42
CA THR A 410 -36.92 1.77 5.12
C THR A 410 -35.62 0.99 5.29
N GLY A 411 -35.75 -0.31 5.55
CA GLY A 411 -34.63 -1.26 5.67
C GLY A 411 -33.98 -1.54 4.32
N ASN A 412 -33.09 -0.66 3.86
CA ASN A 412 -32.13 -1.03 2.81
C ASN A 412 -30.84 -1.53 3.49
N GLU A 413 -30.55 -2.82 3.26
CA GLU A 413 -29.54 -3.67 3.91
C GLU A 413 -28.09 -3.46 3.42
N GLU A 414 -27.73 -2.29 2.89
CA GLU A 414 -26.35 -1.99 2.52
C GLU A 414 -25.90 -0.65 3.12
N ARG A 415 -25.88 -0.55 4.45
CA ARG A 415 -25.40 0.64 5.16
C ARG A 415 -23.91 0.48 5.44
N PHE A 416 -23.08 0.98 4.53
CA PHE A 416 -21.62 0.99 4.70
C PHE A 416 -21.12 2.14 5.60
N ALA A 417 -21.97 3.12 5.93
CA ALA A 417 -21.63 4.30 6.73
C ALA A 417 -22.52 4.42 7.97
N SER A 418 -21.98 5.02 9.04
CA SER A 418 -22.73 5.22 10.29
C SER A 418 -23.96 6.09 10.06
N GLN A 419 -25.11 5.71 10.65
CA GLN A 419 -26.39 6.43 10.48
C GLN A 419 -26.30 7.90 10.91
N SER A 420 -25.47 8.19 11.92
CA SER A 420 -25.30 9.53 12.46
C SER A 420 -24.03 10.24 11.96
N SER A 421 -23.28 9.65 11.00
CA SER A 421 -21.98 10.14 10.53
C SER A 421 -20.96 10.42 11.65
N ARG A 422 -21.03 9.62 12.73
CA ARG A 422 -20.20 9.75 13.94
C ARG A 422 -19.56 8.41 14.27
N TYR A 423 -18.30 8.47 14.66
CA TYR A 423 -17.48 7.32 15.04
C TYR A 423 -16.94 7.54 16.46
N GLU A 424 -17.18 6.60 17.36
CA GLU A 424 -16.84 6.70 18.78
C GLU A 424 -15.57 5.89 19.09
N CYS A 425 -14.59 6.54 19.71
CA CYS A 425 -13.43 5.83 20.22
C CYS A 425 -13.82 4.98 21.43
N PRO A 426 -13.52 3.66 21.46
CA PRO A 426 -13.96 2.78 22.54
C PRO A 426 -13.28 3.03 23.90
N ARG A 427 -12.33 3.98 23.98
CA ARG A 427 -11.56 4.27 25.19
C ARG A 427 -11.95 5.59 25.85
N CYS A 428 -12.01 6.66 25.06
CA CYS A 428 -12.40 7.98 25.57
C CYS A 428 -13.87 8.30 25.34
N GLU A 429 -14.61 7.47 24.58
CA GLU A 429 -16.03 7.64 24.26
C GLU A 429 -16.35 8.97 23.54
N THR A 430 -15.34 9.59 22.91
CA THR A 430 -15.52 10.82 22.13
C THR A 430 -15.85 10.51 20.68
N HIS A 431 -16.59 11.42 20.04
CA HIS A 431 -17.09 11.27 18.67
C HIS A 431 -16.21 11.98 17.63
N TYR A 432 -15.96 11.29 16.53
CA TYR A 432 -15.15 11.73 15.40
C TYR A 432 -15.94 11.65 14.08
N CYS A 433 -15.57 12.47 13.09
CA CYS A 433 -16.03 12.29 11.71
C CYS A 433 -15.21 11.20 10.99
N VAL A 434 -15.68 10.72 9.82
CA VAL A 434 -14.98 9.68 9.06
C VAL A 434 -13.55 10.08 8.68
N ASP A 435 -13.31 11.36 8.33
CA ASP A 435 -11.99 11.78 7.90
C ASP A 435 -10.98 11.75 9.06
N CYS A 436 -11.42 12.14 10.27
CA CYS A 436 -10.61 12.01 11.48
C CYS A 436 -10.43 10.55 11.90
N ASP A 437 -11.42 9.69 11.68
CA ASP A 437 -11.30 8.25 11.90
C ASP A 437 -10.21 7.65 10.98
N VAL A 438 -10.30 7.90 9.67
CA VAL A 438 -9.30 7.48 8.67
C VAL A 438 -7.91 8.03 8.98
N PHE A 439 -7.81 9.32 9.30
CA PHE A 439 -6.53 9.94 9.64
C PHE A 439 -5.92 9.37 10.92
N SER A 440 -6.74 9.11 11.94
CA SER A 440 -6.28 8.50 13.20
C SER A 440 -5.74 7.09 12.99
N HIS A 441 -6.34 6.31 12.08
CA HIS A 441 -5.93 4.92 11.84
C HIS A 441 -4.79 4.78 10.82
N ASN A 442 -4.71 5.64 9.81
CA ASN A 442 -3.72 5.53 8.73
C ASN A 442 -2.44 6.35 8.95
N GLU A 443 -2.52 7.50 9.61
CA GLU A 443 -1.39 8.44 9.71
C GLU A 443 -0.90 8.60 11.15
N LEU A 444 -1.82 8.77 12.12
CA LEU A 444 -1.44 8.95 13.53
C LEU A 444 -1.19 7.61 14.24
N HIS A 445 -2.01 6.61 13.93
CA HIS A 445 -2.09 5.33 14.64
C HIS A 445 -2.39 5.42 16.15
N PHE A 446 -2.92 6.54 16.62
CA PHE A 446 -3.42 6.72 17.99
C PHE A 446 -4.61 7.68 18.01
N CYS A 447 -5.43 7.57 19.06
CA CYS A 447 -6.53 8.51 19.32
C CYS A 447 -5.97 9.80 19.95
N PRO A 448 -6.15 10.98 19.32
CA PRO A 448 -5.60 12.26 19.81
C PRO A 448 -6.05 12.60 21.23
N ILE A 449 -7.32 12.35 21.55
CA ILE A 449 -7.88 12.69 22.86
C ILE A 449 -7.39 11.73 23.95
N CYS A 450 -7.25 10.43 23.64
CA CYS A 450 -6.64 9.48 24.58
C CYS A 450 -5.18 9.87 24.90
N ALA A 451 -4.43 10.31 23.89
CA ALA A 451 -3.06 10.78 24.07
C ALA A 451 -3.00 12.07 24.91
N ALA A 452 -3.89 13.03 24.66
CA ALA A 452 -3.90 14.31 25.38
C ALA A 452 -4.36 14.18 26.84
N THR A 453 -5.35 13.33 27.12
CA THR A 453 -5.96 13.20 28.44
C THR A 453 -5.26 12.19 29.35
N GLY A 454 -4.20 11.54 28.86
CA GLY A 454 -3.52 10.49 29.62
C GLY A 454 -4.40 9.26 29.89
N ARG A 455 -5.55 9.13 29.22
CA ARG A 455 -6.35 7.90 29.17
C ARG A 455 -5.64 6.89 28.24
N GLY A 456 -4.39 6.56 28.61
CA GLY A 456 -3.53 5.62 27.90
C GLY A 456 -4.02 4.19 28.07
N ASN A 457 -3.79 3.36 27.05
CA ASN A 457 -4.00 1.90 26.97
C ASN A 457 -4.40 1.22 28.30
N GLY A 458 -5.71 1.07 28.54
CA GLY A 458 -6.25 0.20 29.60
C GLY A 458 -6.08 -1.30 29.31
N ASN A 459 -4.89 -1.71 28.88
CA ASN A 459 -4.41 -3.09 29.09
C ASN A 459 -3.51 -3.05 30.34
N GLU A 460 -4.10 -2.69 31.49
CA GLU A 460 -3.56 -3.16 32.76
C GLU A 460 -3.84 -4.67 32.81
N VAL A 461 -2.89 -5.43 32.29
CA VAL A 461 -2.69 -6.79 32.79
C VAL A 461 -2.18 -6.58 34.22
N GLU A 462 -3.03 -6.83 35.21
CA GLU A 462 -2.59 -7.07 36.58
C GLU A 462 -1.48 -8.11 36.55
N ASN A 463 -0.22 -7.67 36.63
CA ASN A 463 0.91 -8.46 37.12
C ASN A 463 2.16 -7.57 37.25
N GLY A 464 2.57 -7.33 38.51
CA GLY A 464 3.97 -7.06 38.84
C GLY A 464 4.32 -5.61 39.13
N VAL A 465 4.44 -5.31 40.41
CA VAL A 465 5.05 -4.11 41.01
C VAL A 465 6.36 -3.70 40.31
N GLY A 466 6.45 -2.44 39.90
CA GLY A 466 7.69 -1.83 39.42
C GLY A 466 7.60 -0.30 39.40
N ASN A 467 8.13 0.34 40.44
CA ASN A 467 8.26 1.79 40.58
C ASN A 467 8.98 2.43 39.38
N GLY A 468 8.33 3.39 38.71
CA GLY A 468 8.93 4.29 37.74
C GLY A 468 8.41 5.70 37.96
N ALA A 469 9.24 6.56 38.57
CA ALA A 469 8.93 7.93 38.90
C ALA A 469 8.60 8.76 37.64
N GLY A 470 7.45 9.43 37.66
CA GLY A 470 7.03 10.39 36.65
C GLY A 470 7.88 11.66 36.71
N MET A 471 8.46 12.05 35.57
CA MET A 471 8.97 13.39 35.35
C MET A 471 7.80 14.31 35.00
N GLY A 472 7.33 15.05 35.99
CA GLY A 472 6.44 16.19 35.79
C GLY A 472 7.23 17.38 35.24
N VAL A 473 6.78 17.92 34.11
CA VAL A 473 7.24 19.19 33.56
C VAL A 473 6.64 20.30 34.41
N GLY A 474 7.45 20.85 35.32
CA GLY A 474 7.11 22.05 36.08
C GLY A 474 7.41 23.30 35.27
N THR A 475 6.36 24.00 34.87
CA THR A 475 6.41 25.40 34.45
C THR A 475 6.55 26.27 35.69
N ASP A 476 7.62 27.07 35.80
CA ASP A 476 7.62 28.28 36.61
C ASP A 476 8.53 29.32 35.96
N GLY A 477 7.91 30.42 35.54
CA GLY A 477 8.58 31.66 35.23
C GLY A 477 8.27 32.68 36.32
N ASN A 478 9.31 33.26 36.92
CA ASN A 478 9.35 34.68 37.29
C ASN A 478 10.76 35.04 37.73
N GLY A 479 11.33 36.09 37.12
CA GLY A 479 12.66 36.60 37.46
C GLY A 479 12.62 37.70 38.50
N VAL A 480 13.76 37.96 39.16
CA VAL A 480 14.20 39.27 39.67
C VAL A 480 15.74 39.29 39.79
N VAL A 481 16.35 40.18 39.00
CA VAL A 481 17.45 41.14 39.27
C VAL A 481 18.41 40.91 40.46
N GLY A 482 19.73 41.06 40.22
CA GLY A 482 20.62 41.77 41.16
C GLY A 482 22.01 41.19 41.51
N GLU A 483 23.01 41.49 40.66
CA GLU A 483 24.41 41.87 40.98
C GLU A 483 25.46 40.91 41.62
N PRO A 484 26.78 41.18 41.40
CA PRO A 484 27.89 40.22 41.49
C PRO A 484 28.88 40.47 42.65
N MET A 485 30.03 39.77 42.65
CA MET A 485 31.22 39.82 43.57
C MET A 485 31.24 38.70 44.63
N ASP A 486 32.34 38.08 45.06
CA ASP A 486 33.78 38.17 44.77
C ASP A 486 34.46 36.86 45.23
N THR A 487 35.65 36.67 44.70
CA THR A 487 36.81 35.83 45.03
C THR A 487 36.96 35.06 46.37
N THR A 488 37.71 33.95 46.23
CA THR A 488 38.79 33.43 47.10
C THR A 488 38.57 32.36 48.19
N ARG A 489 39.56 31.44 48.19
CA ARG A 489 40.09 30.51 49.21
C ARG A 489 39.29 29.22 49.48
N ALA A 490 39.79 28.04 49.08
CA ALA A 490 41.01 27.31 49.50
C ALA A 490 40.93 26.68 50.91
N SER A 491 40.91 25.34 50.95
CA SER A 491 41.59 24.41 51.89
C SER A 491 40.74 23.15 52.14
N ARG A 492 41.22 21.96 51.72
CA ARG A 492 41.92 20.93 52.56
C ARG A 492 41.00 20.33 53.63
N ARG A 493 40.84 19.03 53.87
CA ARG A 493 41.51 17.73 53.62
C ARG A 493 40.38 16.67 53.76
N ILE A 494 40.42 15.41 53.35
CA ILE A 494 41.44 14.34 53.32
C ILE A 494 41.16 13.49 52.08
#